data_AF-A5A8S2-F1
#
_entry.id   AF-A5A8S2-F1
#
_cell.length_a   1.000
_cell.length_b   1.000
_cell.length_c   1.000
_cell.angle_alpha   90.00
_cell.angle_beta   90.00
_cell.angle_gamma   90.00
#
_symmetry.space_group_name_H-M   'P 1'
#
loop_
_entity.id
_entity.type
_entity.pdbx_description
1 polymer ?
#
loop_
_entity_poly.entity_id
_entity_poly.type
_entity_poly.pdbx_seq_one_letter_code
_entity_poly.pdbx_strand_id
1 'polypeptide(L)'
;FAEKEEGGDVKAVCLTLFLLALRSDNEHRKADELEAIMQARCFGLHAAVCLAIRVNTFLSCSQYHKMYRTVKATSGRQIFQPLHALRAAEKELLPGFHAFEWQPALASVSPSCHVGIIDGLSGWAASVDDAPADTITRRFRYDVALASALKDLEEDIMDGLRQQGLEDNACTEGFSVMIKESCDGMGDVSEKHGGGPAVPEKAVRFSFTVMSVSLRVADDGEEAGNAEEVIVFQEPKPNSELSCKPLCLMFVDESDHETLTAILGPVSAERSAIKRSRLILSIGGLSRLFSFRFRGSGYDEKMVRDVEGMEASGSTYVCTLCDSTRAEAAHNMVLHSVTRNHQENLERYETWRTNPFSESAEELRDRVKGISAKPFLETHPTLDALHCDIGNA
;
A
#
# COMPACT_ATOMS: atom_id res chain seq x y z
N PHE A 1 59.71 -20.97 -2.66
CA PHE A 1 58.32 -21.44 -2.47
C PHE A 1 57.45 -20.86 -3.57
N ALA A 2 57.24 -19.54 -3.62
CA ALA A 2 56.41 -18.88 -4.65
C ALA A 2 56.74 -19.30 -6.11
N GLU A 3 58.01 -19.34 -6.51
CA GLU A 3 58.40 -19.77 -7.87
C GLU A 3 58.23 -21.27 -8.14
N LYS A 4 58.24 -22.12 -7.10
CA LYS A 4 58.22 -23.58 -7.26
C LYS A 4 56.80 -24.17 -7.19
N GLU A 5 55.93 -23.57 -6.39
CA GLU A 5 54.60 -24.10 -6.08
C GLU A 5 53.45 -23.19 -6.56
N GLU A 6 53.69 -21.88 -6.67
CA GLU A 6 52.63 -20.86 -6.86
C GLU A 6 52.86 -20.02 -8.13
N GLY A 7 53.61 -20.55 -9.10
CA GLY A 7 53.84 -19.91 -10.41
C GLY A 7 54.55 -18.55 -10.36
N GLY A 8 55.21 -18.21 -9.25
CA GLY A 8 55.90 -16.93 -9.07
C GLY A 8 55.06 -15.79 -8.50
N ASP A 9 53.79 -16.03 -8.10
CA ASP A 9 52.94 -14.98 -7.51
C ASP A 9 53.29 -14.70 -6.03
N VAL A 10 54.41 -13.99 -5.84
CA VAL A 10 54.89 -13.57 -4.53
C VAL A 10 53.87 -12.70 -3.79
N LYS A 11 53.06 -11.93 -4.51
CA LYS A 11 52.08 -11.01 -3.92
C LYS A 11 50.95 -11.76 -3.24
N ALA A 12 50.37 -12.76 -3.91
CA ALA A 12 49.33 -13.60 -3.33
C ALA A 12 49.84 -14.40 -2.13
N VAL A 13 51.05 -14.98 -2.24
CA VAL A 13 51.66 -15.78 -1.17
C VAL A 13 51.91 -14.94 0.09
N CYS A 14 52.58 -13.79 -0.04
CA CYS A 14 52.88 -12.93 1.11
C CYS A 14 51.61 -12.45 1.79
N LEU A 15 50.56 -12.18 1.02
CA LEU A 15 49.35 -11.63 1.58
C LEU A 15 48.49 -12.69 2.27
N THR A 16 48.36 -13.88 1.68
CA THR A 16 47.70 -15.02 2.34
C THR A 16 48.39 -15.35 3.66
N LEU A 17 49.73 -15.34 3.70
CA LEU A 17 50.49 -15.52 4.95
C LEU A 17 50.18 -14.42 5.98
N PHE A 18 50.08 -13.16 5.54
CA PHE A 18 49.77 -12.05 6.44
C PHE A 18 48.33 -12.12 6.99
N LEU A 19 47.35 -12.52 6.16
CA LEU A 19 45.99 -12.78 6.61
C LEU A 19 45.91 -13.93 7.61
N LEU A 20 46.64 -15.02 7.36
CA LEU A 20 46.71 -16.16 8.28
C LEU A 20 47.36 -15.77 9.60
N ALA A 21 48.41 -14.93 9.58
CA ALA A 21 49.04 -14.41 10.79
C ALA A 21 48.09 -13.54 11.61
N LEU A 22 47.36 -12.63 10.96
CA LEU A 22 46.34 -11.80 11.63
C LEU A 22 45.22 -12.66 12.24
N ARG A 23 44.75 -13.68 11.52
CA ARG A 23 43.72 -14.60 12.04
C ARG A 23 44.24 -15.49 13.17
N SER A 24 45.50 -15.93 13.13
CA SER A 24 46.10 -16.72 14.21
C SER A 24 46.31 -15.91 15.49
N ASP A 25 46.51 -14.60 15.37
CA ASP A 25 46.60 -13.68 16.51
C ASP A 25 45.22 -13.16 16.98
N ASN A 26 44.12 -13.76 16.51
CA ASN A 26 42.74 -13.33 16.77
C ASN A 26 42.44 -11.87 16.34
N GLU A 27 43.24 -11.30 15.44
CA GLU A 27 43.04 -9.96 14.88
C GLU A 27 42.08 -9.98 13.68
N HIS A 28 40.92 -10.65 13.83
CA HIS A 28 39.94 -10.86 12.75
C HIS A 28 39.53 -9.55 12.06
N ARG A 29 39.33 -8.46 12.82
CA ARG A 29 38.97 -7.15 12.27
C ARG A 29 40.01 -6.60 11.28
N LYS A 30 41.30 -6.75 11.58
CA LYS A 30 42.39 -6.29 10.71
C LYS A 30 42.54 -7.19 9.49
N ALA A 31 42.32 -8.49 9.65
CA ALA A 31 42.30 -9.43 8.53
C ALA A 31 41.17 -9.08 7.55
N ASP A 32 39.97 -8.80 8.06
CA ASP A 32 38.81 -8.41 7.25
C ASP A 32 39.01 -7.04 6.58
N GLU A 33 39.59 -6.06 7.29
CA GLU A 33 39.97 -4.75 6.71
C GLU A 33 40.99 -4.91 5.57
N LEU A 34 41.99 -5.80 5.74
CA LEU A 34 43.01 -6.08 4.73
C LEU A 34 42.42 -6.80 3.51
N GLU A 35 41.56 -7.80 3.71
CA GLU A 35 40.81 -8.48 2.63
C GLU A 35 39.92 -7.50 1.85
N ALA A 36 39.29 -6.53 2.53
CA ALA A 36 38.48 -5.51 1.87
C ALA A 36 39.32 -4.56 1.01
N ILE A 37 40.50 -4.13 1.49
CA ILE A 37 41.46 -3.32 0.73
C ILE A 37 41.97 -4.06 -0.50
N MET A 38 42.24 -5.35 -0.32
CA MET A 38 42.76 -6.26 -1.32
C MET A 38 41.85 -6.50 -2.51
N GLN A 39 40.56 -6.74 -2.25
CA GLN A 39 39.59 -7.11 -3.27
C GLN A 39 39.13 -5.89 -4.10
N ALA A 40 39.72 -4.71 -3.89
CA ALA A 40 39.27 -3.43 -4.45
C ALA A 40 37.75 -3.22 -4.30
N ARG A 41 37.14 -3.82 -3.26
CA ARG A 41 35.73 -3.61 -2.95
C ARG A 41 35.57 -2.13 -2.67
N CYS A 42 34.74 -1.48 -3.47
CA CYS A 42 34.50 -0.05 -3.38
C CYS A 42 34.14 0.30 -1.93
N PHE A 43 34.94 1.13 -1.26
CA PHE A 43 34.73 1.46 0.16
C PHE A 43 33.44 2.27 0.42
N GLY A 44 32.76 2.70 -0.63
CA GLY A 44 31.49 3.42 -0.56
C GLY A 44 30.30 2.47 -0.69
N LEU A 45 29.36 2.57 0.23
CA LEU A 45 28.06 1.93 0.13
C LEU A 45 27.32 2.44 -1.11
N HIS A 46 26.50 1.59 -1.73
CA HIS A 46 25.60 2.02 -2.81
C HIS A 46 24.60 3.07 -2.29
N ALA A 47 24.14 3.97 -3.16
CA ALA A 47 23.21 5.04 -2.77
C ALA A 47 21.88 4.48 -2.23
N ALA A 48 21.38 3.39 -2.82
CA ALA A 48 20.17 2.69 -2.35
C ALA A 48 20.35 2.12 -0.94
N VAL A 49 21.52 1.54 -0.62
CA VAL A 49 21.82 1.05 0.74
C VAL A 49 21.86 2.21 1.75
N CYS A 50 22.46 3.34 1.38
CA CYS A 50 22.45 4.53 2.22
C CYS A 50 21.04 5.09 2.43
N LEU A 51 20.19 5.05 1.40
CA LEU A 51 18.79 5.46 1.48
C LEU A 51 18.01 4.55 2.43
N ALA A 52 18.16 3.23 2.30
CA ALA A 52 17.54 2.24 3.19
C ALA A 52 17.96 2.46 4.66
N ILE A 53 19.27 2.65 4.93
CA ILE A 53 19.75 3.00 6.28
C ILE A 53 19.08 4.26 6.78
N ARG A 54 19.06 5.34 5.98
CA ARG A 54 18.48 6.63 6.39
C ARG A 54 17.01 6.49 6.76
N VAL A 55 16.22 5.84 5.91
CA VAL A 55 14.76 5.72 6.08
C VAL A 55 14.43 4.77 7.24
N ASN A 56 15.02 3.57 7.28
CA ASN A 56 14.70 2.55 8.27
C ASN A 56 15.22 2.87 9.69
N THR A 57 16.13 3.83 9.82
CA THR A 57 16.60 4.34 11.12
C THR A 57 16.03 5.71 11.48
N PHE A 58 15.02 6.18 10.74
CA PHE A 58 14.33 7.45 10.97
C PHE A 58 15.25 8.68 11.00
N LEU A 59 16.35 8.64 10.24
CA LEU A 59 17.28 9.77 10.15
C LEU A 59 16.71 10.85 9.22
N SER A 60 16.48 12.04 9.78
CA SER A 60 16.21 13.22 8.98
C SER A 60 17.36 13.51 8.01
N CYS A 61 17.08 14.19 6.90
CA CYS A 61 18.11 14.61 5.95
C CYS A 61 19.26 15.37 6.63
N SER A 62 18.95 16.22 7.62
CA SER A 62 19.93 17.00 8.38
C SER A 62 20.80 16.12 9.28
N GLN A 63 20.21 15.17 10.02
CA GLN A 63 20.96 14.23 10.85
C GLN A 63 21.86 13.33 10.00
N TYR A 64 21.33 12.78 8.91
CA TYR A 64 22.10 11.97 7.96
C TYR A 64 23.26 12.76 7.36
N HIS A 65 23.04 14.01 6.95
CA HIS A 65 24.08 14.86 6.39
C HIS A 65 25.20 15.18 7.39
N LYS A 66 24.85 15.38 8.66
CA LYS A 66 25.82 15.55 9.74
C LYS A 66 26.66 14.28 9.92
N MET A 67 26.02 13.11 9.99
CA MET A 67 26.69 11.80 10.06
C MET A 67 27.64 11.59 8.86
N TYR A 68 27.15 11.77 7.63
CA TYR A 68 27.92 11.66 6.40
C TYR A 68 29.18 12.54 6.44
N ARG A 69 29.05 13.82 6.82
CA ARG A 69 30.18 14.75 6.90
C ARG A 69 31.20 14.33 7.96
N THR A 70 30.75 13.94 9.14
CA THR A 70 31.64 13.52 10.25
C THR A 70 32.42 12.25 9.87
N VAL A 71 31.75 11.24 9.31
CA VAL A 71 32.41 9.99 8.90
C VAL A 71 33.41 10.24 7.77
N LYS A 72 33.04 11.06 6.78
CA LYS A 72 33.94 11.42 5.67
C LYS A 72 35.16 12.19 6.14
N ALA A 73 34.99 13.13 7.07
CA ALA A 73 36.09 13.91 7.63
C ALA A 73 37.04 13.06 8.50
N THR A 74 36.50 12.13 9.29
CA THR A 74 37.30 11.31 10.23
C THR A 74 38.03 10.17 9.53
N SER A 75 37.38 9.50 8.58
CA SER A 75 37.97 8.35 7.87
C SER A 75 38.79 8.74 6.64
N GLY A 76 38.63 9.96 6.12
CA GLY A 76 39.18 10.39 4.84
C GLY A 76 38.56 9.69 3.61
N ARG A 77 37.54 8.84 3.81
CA ARG A 77 36.90 8.02 2.77
C ARG A 77 35.40 8.34 2.68
N GLN A 78 34.86 8.28 1.46
CA GLN A 78 33.42 8.43 1.24
C GLN A 78 32.69 7.08 1.40
N ILE A 79 32.39 6.72 2.64
CA ILE A 79 31.65 5.48 2.96
C ILE A 79 30.15 5.64 2.63
N PHE A 80 29.52 6.68 3.18
CA PHE A 80 28.13 7.02 2.88
C PHE A 80 28.03 7.90 1.63
N GLN A 81 26.91 7.87 0.93
CA GLN A 81 26.66 8.71 -0.24
C GLN A 81 26.03 10.07 0.15
N PRO A 82 26.32 11.15 -0.59
CA PRO A 82 25.72 12.46 -0.34
C PRO A 82 24.21 12.48 -0.64
N LEU A 83 23.46 13.40 -0.02
CA LEU A 83 22.00 13.48 -0.15
C LEU A 83 21.47 13.55 -1.59
N HIS A 84 22.20 14.17 -2.53
CA HIS A 84 21.74 14.24 -3.93
C HIS A 84 21.76 12.86 -4.62
N ALA A 85 22.68 11.97 -4.23
CA ALA A 85 22.72 10.60 -4.73
C ALA A 85 21.56 9.77 -4.14
N LEU A 86 21.23 9.98 -2.86
CA LEU A 86 20.06 9.35 -2.23
C LEU A 86 18.75 9.80 -2.91
N ARG A 87 18.61 11.09 -3.21
CA ARG A 87 17.44 11.62 -3.95
C ARG A 87 17.34 11.08 -5.37
N ALA A 88 18.46 10.79 -6.03
CA ALA A 88 18.46 10.18 -7.35
C ALA A 88 17.99 8.71 -7.28
N ALA A 89 18.47 7.96 -6.28
CA ALA A 89 18.06 6.58 -6.03
C ALA A 89 16.58 6.47 -5.60
N GLU A 90 16.10 7.43 -4.81
CA GLU A 90 14.71 7.47 -4.33
C GLU A 90 13.69 7.58 -5.47
N LYS A 91 14.04 8.21 -6.59
CA LYS A 91 13.12 8.39 -7.73
C LYS A 91 12.62 7.07 -8.30
N GLU A 92 13.45 6.04 -8.31
CA GLU A 92 13.09 4.71 -8.81
C GLU A 92 12.03 4.04 -7.94
N LEU A 93 12.06 4.29 -6.63
CA LEU A 93 11.15 3.68 -5.65
C LEU A 93 9.81 4.42 -5.55
N LEU A 94 9.71 5.64 -6.09
CA LEU A 94 8.49 6.44 -6.01
C LEU A 94 7.53 6.14 -7.17
N PRO A 95 6.21 6.23 -6.95
CA PRO A 95 5.23 6.19 -8.02
C PRO A 95 5.54 7.23 -9.11
N GLY A 96 5.41 6.82 -10.37
CA GLY A 96 5.65 7.64 -11.55
C GLY A 96 6.95 7.32 -12.31
N PHE A 97 7.75 6.39 -11.80
CA PHE A 97 9.02 6.01 -12.44
C PHE A 97 8.87 4.95 -13.54
N HIS A 98 8.19 3.85 -13.24
CA HIS A 98 8.09 2.71 -14.15
C HIS A 98 7.00 2.88 -15.20
N ALA A 99 7.26 2.40 -16.42
CA ALA A 99 6.26 2.30 -17.47
C ALA A 99 5.36 1.08 -17.28
N PHE A 100 4.09 1.24 -17.58
CA PHE A 100 3.07 0.19 -17.55
C PHE A 100 1.89 0.58 -18.46
N GLU A 101 1.05 -0.39 -18.78
CA GLU A 101 -0.13 -0.20 -19.62
C GLU A 101 -1.34 -0.93 -19.04
N TRP A 102 -2.54 -0.54 -19.43
CA TRP A 102 -3.78 -1.20 -19.01
C TRP A 102 -4.55 -1.73 -20.21
N GLN A 103 -5.07 -2.96 -20.10
CA GLN A 103 -5.86 -3.60 -21.14
C GLN A 103 -7.16 -4.22 -20.57
N PRO A 104 -8.34 -3.69 -20.94
CA PRO A 104 -8.57 -2.46 -21.72
C PRO A 104 -8.12 -1.18 -21.00
N ALA A 105 -8.00 -0.07 -21.73
CA ALA A 105 -7.67 1.22 -21.12
C ALA A 105 -8.67 1.60 -20.01
N LEU A 106 -8.17 2.16 -18.91
CA LEU A 106 -9.00 2.55 -17.77
C LEU A 106 -9.94 3.70 -18.14
N ALA A 107 -11.23 3.56 -17.82
CA ALA A 107 -12.21 4.61 -18.02
C ALA A 107 -11.91 5.82 -17.11
N SER A 108 -11.92 7.03 -17.68
CA SER A 108 -11.71 8.29 -16.94
C SER A 108 -10.38 8.42 -16.18
N VAL A 109 -9.38 7.59 -16.50
CA VAL A 109 -8.02 7.68 -15.94
C VAL A 109 -7.04 8.00 -17.07
N SER A 110 -6.12 8.94 -16.83
CA SER A 110 -5.11 9.33 -17.82
C SER A 110 -4.15 8.17 -18.11
N PRO A 111 -3.77 7.92 -19.39
CA PRO A 111 -2.81 6.87 -19.75
C PRO A 111 -1.36 7.19 -19.35
N SER A 112 -1.06 8.41 -18.89
CA SER A 112 0.30 8.78 -18.48
C SER A 112 0.73 7.98 -17.26
N CYS A 113 1.81 7.22 -17.35
CA CYS A 113 2.42 6.49 -16.24
C CYS A 113 3.38 7.34 -15.39
N HIS A 114 3.77 8.53 -15.87
CA HIS A 114 4.72 9.44 -15.22
C HIS A 114 4.04 10.49 -14.34
N VAL A 115 3.19 10.05 -13.42
CA VAL A 115 2.48 10.90 -12.47
C VAL A 115 2.95 10.57 -11.06
N GLY A 116 3.53 11.55 -10.37
CA GLY A 116 3.99 11.42 -8.99
C GLY A 116 2.92 11.82 -7.97
N ILE A 117 3.34 12.56 -6.95
CA ILE A 117 2.41 13.14 -5.96
C ILE A 117 1.54 14.20 -6.64
N ILE A 118 0.23 14.08 -6.47
CA ILE A 118 -0.77 15.03 -6.97
C ILE A 118 -1.54 15.68 -5.83
N ASP A 119 -2.17 16.81 -6.12
CA ASP A 119 -3.12 17.42 -5.21
C ASP A 119 -4.37 16.55 -5.10
N GLY A 120 -4.72 16.13 -3.88
CA GLY A 120 -5.90 15.30 -3.63
C GLY A 120 -7.22 16.00 -3.93
N LEU A 121 -7.23 17.35 -3.94
CA LEU A 121 -8.39 18.15 -4.32
C LEU A 121 -8.82 17.92 -5.78
N SER A 122 -7.95 17.35 -6.61
CA SER A 122 -8.28 16.86 -7.96
C SER A 122 -8.99 17.90 -8.84
N GLY A 123 -8.66 19.19 -8.67
CA GLY A 123 -9.21 20.30 -9.45
C GLY A 123 -10.41 21.02 -8.83
N TRP A 124 -10.70 20.82 -7.55
CA TRP A 124 -11.71 21.59 -6.82
C TRP A 124 -11.45 23.10 -6.99
N ALA A 125 -12.42 23.81 -7.55
CA ALA A 125 -12.31 25.24 -7.82
C ALA A 125 -12.16 26.01 -6.51
N ALA A 126 -11.04 26.72 -6.35
CA ALA A 126 -10.82 27.65 -5.24
C ALA A 126 -11.46 29.01 -5.59
N SER A 127 -12.79 29.03 -5.74
CA SER A 127 -13.58 30.25 -5.88
C SER A 127 -14.27 30.60 -4.57
N VAL A 128 -14.43 31.90 -4.30
CA VAL A 128 -15.20 32.38 -3.12
C VAL A 128 -16.70 32.16 -3.30
N ASP A 129 -17.14 31.97 -4.55
CA ASP A 129 -18.54 31.70 -4.88
C ASP A 129 -18.92 30.22 -4.64
N ASP A 130 -17.93 29.33 -4.55
CA ASP A 130 -18.11 27.89 -4.38
C ASP A 130 -17.91 27.46 -2.92
N ALA A 131 -18.28 26.21 -2.59
CA ALA A 131 -18.00 25.64 -1.27
C ALA A 131 -16.48 25.63 -1.01
N PRO A 132 -16.03 26.15 0.14
CA PRO A 132 -14.61 26.29 0.43
C PRO A 132 -13.95 24.91 0.60
N ALA A 133 -12.80 24.73 -0.02
CA ALA A 133 -11.94 23.57 0.19
C ALA A 133 -11.03 23.80 1.41
N ASP A 134 -11.61 23.78 2.62
CA ASP A 134 -10.90 23.99 3.90
C ASP A 134 -10.12 22.73 4.34
N THR A 135 -9.28 22.23 3.44
CA THR A 135 -8.49 21.02 3.62
C THR A 135 -7.22 21.07 2.78
N ILE A 136 -6.21 20.30 3.20
CA ILE A 136 -5.00 20.06 2.43
C ILE A 136 -4.85 18.57 2.27
N THR A 137 -4.66 18.12 1.03
CA THR A 137 -4.54 16.69 0.72
C THR A 137 -3.50 16.43 -0.36
N ARG A 138 -2.80 15.30 -0.22
CA ARG A 138 -1.85 14.79 -1.21
C ARG A 138 -2.09 13.31 -1.40
N ARG A 139 -2.06 12.88 -2.66
CA ARG A 139 -2.24 11.48 -3.01
C ARG A 139 -1.34 11.04 -4.15
N PHE A 140 -1.22 9.74 -4.32
CA PHE A 140 -0.82 9.15 -5.58
C PHE A 140 -2.07 8.76 -6.39
N ARG A 141 -1.90 8.67 -7.71
CA ARG A 141 -2.89 8.00 -8.56
C ARG A 141 -2.82 6.50 -8.30
N TYR A 142 -3.96 5.86 -8.11
CA TYR A 142 -4.01 4.51 -7.53
C TYR A 142 -3.31 3.47 -8.41
N ASP A 143 -3.54 3.50 -9.71
CA ASP A 143 -2.87 2.61 -10.68
C ASP A 143 -1.33 2.76 -10.67
N VAL A 144 -0.82 3.99 -10.58
CA VAL A 144 0.63 4.25 -10.53
C VAL A 144 1.22 3.73 -9.20
N ALA A 145 0.50 3.91 -8.10
CA ALA A 145 0.91 3.38 -6.79
C ALA A 145 0.94 1.85 -6.78
N LEU A 146 -0.05 1.18 -7.40
CA LEU A 146 -0.06 -0.27 -7.54
C LEU A 146 1.09 -0.79 -8.40
N ALA A 147 1.38 -0.13 -9.53
CA ALA A 147 2.51 -0.51 -10.39
C ALA A 147 3.86 -0.37 -9.66
N SER A 148 4.04 0.72 -8.90
CA SER A 148 5.22 0.92 -8.06
C SER A 148 5.32 -0.11 -6.93
N ALA A 149 4.20 -0.45 -6.28
CA ALA A 149 4.17 -1.47 -5.23
C ALA A 149 4.48 -2.88 -5.77
N LEU A 150 4.01 -3.24 -6.96
CA LEU A 150 4.35 -4.52 -7.59
C LEU A 150 5.81 -4.57 -8.05
N LYS A 151 6.36 -3.42 -8.47
CA LYS A 151 7.79 -3.31 -8.80
C LYS A 151 8.70 -3.46 -7.60
N ASP A 152 8.29 -2.91 -6.45
CA ASP A 152 8.98 -3.11 -5.17
C ASP A 152 9.02 -4.59 -4.76
N LEU A 153 7.98 -5.36 -5.13
CA LEU A 153 7.88 -6.80 -4.88
C LEU A 153 8.46 -7.68 -6.01
N GLU A 154 9.19 -7.11 -6.98
CA GLU A 154 9.69 -7.86 -8.13
C GLU A 154 10.60 -9.02 -7.73
N GLU A 155 11.52 -8.82 -6.77
CA GLU A 155 12.40 -9.88 -6.28
C GLU A 155 11.62 -11.00 -5.58
N ASP A 156 10.67 -10.65 -4.70
CA ASP A 156 9.86 -11.62 -3.96
C ASP A 156 8.94 -12.44 -4.88
N ILE A 157 8.33 -11.79 -5.88
CA ILE A 157 7.49 -12.47 -6.89
C ILE A 157 8.34 -13.43 -7.70
N MET A 158 9.53 -13.00 -8.13
CA MET A 158 10.44 -13.86 -8.89
C MET A 158 10.94 -15.03 -8.06
N ASP A 159 11.34 -14.81 -6.79
CA ASP A 159 11.69 -15.85 -5.82
C ASP A 159 10.55 -16.87 -5.64
N GLY A 160 9.32 -16.38 -5.50
CA GLY A 160 8.12 -17.21 -5.40
C GLY A 160 7.89 -18.09 -6.63
N LEU A 161 8.05 -17.53 -7.83
CA LEU A 161 7.99 -18.30 -9.08
C LEU A 161 9.07 -19.38 -9.13
N ARG A 162 10.30 -19.10 -8.66
CA ARG A 162 11.39 -20.09 -8.56
C ARG A 162 11.04 -21.25 -7.66
N GLN A 163 10.52 -20.94 -6.48
CA GLN A 163 10.15 -21.94 -5.48
C GLN A 163 9.04 -22.87 -5.95
N GLN A 164 8.14 -22.36 -6.81
CA GLN A 164 7.05 -23.14 -7.40
C GLN A 164 7.46 -23.85 -8.71
N GLY A 165 8.68 -23.66 -9.21
CA GLY A 165 9.13 -24.23 -10.48
C GLY A 165 8.47 -23.60 -11.72
N LEU A 166 8.01 -22.36 -11.61
CA LEU A 166 7.22 -21.63 -12.63
C LEU A 166 8.01 -20.48 -13.30
N GLU A 167 9.35 -20.52 -13.24
CA GLU A 167 10.23 -19.46 -13.78
C GLU A 167 10.13 -19.27 -15.30
N ASP A 168 9.64 -20.27 -16.03
CA ASP A 168 9.64 -20.29 -17.48
C ASP A 168 8.85 -19.13 -18.11
N ASN A 169 9.29 -18.73 -19.31
CA ASN A 169 8.69 -17.69 -20.17
C ASN A 169 7.20 -17.90 -20.50
N ALA A 170 6.59 -19.00 -20.06
CA ALA A 170 5.17 -19.32 -20.25
C ALA A 170 4.24 -18.56 -19.30
N CYS A 171 4.70 -18.18 -18.10
CA CYS A 171 3.84 -17.60 -17.06
C CYS A 171 3.67 -16.08 -17.21
N THR A 172 3.13 -15.60 -18.33
CA THR A 172 2.93 -14.15 -18.59
C THR A 172 1.53 -13.66 -18.26
N GLU A 173 0.55 -14.56 -18.14
CA GLU A 173 -0.85 -14.23 -17.87
C GLU A 173 -1.38 -14.95 -16.64
N GLY A 174 -2.51 -14.49 -16.11
CA GLY A 174 -3.22 -15.19 -15.03
C GLY A 174 -2.84 -14.75 -13.61
N PHE A 175 -2.04 -13.69 -13.44
CA PHE A 175 -1.74 -13.17 -12.11
C PHE A 175 -2.97 -12.48 -11.49
N SER A 176 -3.21 -12.76 -10.21
CA SER A 176 -4.21 -12.09 -9.39
C SER A 176 -3.57 -11.51 -8.14
N VAL A 177 -3.76 -10.20 -7.94
CA VAL A 177 -3.21 -9.46 -6.82
C VAL A 177 -4.34 -9.17 -5.83
N MET A 178 -4.20 -9.64 -4.59
CA MET A 178 -5.13 -9.33 -3.52
C MET A 178 -4.66 -8.07 -2.79
N ILE A 179 -5.48 -7.03 -2.81
CA ILE A 179 -5.20 -5.74 -2.16
C ILE A 179 -6.11 -5.59 -0.94
N LYS A 180 -5.52 -5.40 0.24
CA LYS A 180 -6.25 -4.93 1.43
C LYS A 180 -6.26 -3.41 1.40
N GLU A 181 -7.44 -2.81 1.45
CA GLU A 181 -7.61 -1.36 1.58
C GLU A 181 -7.92 -1.01 3.03
N SER A 182 -7.41 0.13 3.49
CA SER A 182 -7.60 0.60 4.85
C SER A 182 -7.75 2.11 4.88
N CYS A 183 -8.71 2.61 5.66
CA CYS A 183 -8.96 4.02 5.82
C CYS A 183 -9.30 4.29 7.29
N ASP A 184 -8.56 5.19 7.90
CA ASP A 184 -8.66 5.46 9.34
C ASP A 184 -8.46 6.95 9.63
N GLY A 185 -9.22 7.43 10.62
CA GLY A 185 -9.19 8.80 11.13
C GLY A 185 -8.24 8.93 12.32
N MET A 186 -7.45 9.99 12.34
CA MET A 186 -6.54 10.36 13.42
C MET A 186 -6.97 11.69 14.02
N GLY A 187 -7.24 11.69 15.33
CA GLY A 187 -7.44 12.91 16.11
C GLY A 187 -6.13 13.56 16.55
N ASP A 188 -6.26 14.74 17.18
CA ASP A 188 -5.17 15.46 17.86
C ASP A 188 -3.96 15.79 16.96
N VAL A 189 -4.22 16.07 15.68
CA VAL A 189 -3.19 16.47 14.71
C VAL A 189 -3.13 18.00 14.67
N SER A 190 -2.30 18.62 15.51
CA SER A 190 -2.27 20.07 15.69
C SER A 190 -2.06 20.85 14.39
N GLU A 191 -2.90 21.89 14.21
CA GLU A 191 -2.77 22.82 13.09
C GLU A 191 -1.45 23.60 13.19
N LYS A 192 -0.85 23.89 12.03
CA LYS A 192 0.36 24.72 11.95
C LYS A 192 0.00 26.15 11.58
N HIS A 193 0.65 27.10 12.24
CA HIS A 193 0.69 28.48 11.76
C HIS A 193 1.29 28.53 10.35
N GLY A 194 0.71 29.31 9.45
CA GLY A 194 1.19 29.44 8.08
C GLY A 194 0.25 30.22 7.18
N GLY A 195 0.63 30.35 5.90
CA GLY A 195 -0.24 30.90 4.86
C GLY A 195 -0.97 29.78 4.13
N GLY A 196 -2.12 29.35 4.65
CA GLY A 196 -2.97 28.31 4.09
C GLY A 196 -4.43 28.48 4.53
N PRO A 197 -5.36 27.64 4.03
CA PRO A 197 -6.72 27.60 4.56
C PRO A 197 -6.70 27.16 6.03
N ALA A 198 -7.78 27.46 6.75
CA ALA A 198 -8.01 26.85 8.05
C ALA A 198 -8.20 25.34 7.82
N VAL A 199 -7.50 24.51 8.59
CA VAL A 199 -7.60 23.05 8.47
C VAL A 199 -8.00 22.43 9.80
N PRO A 200 -8.80 21.34 9.81
CA PRO A 200 -9.16 20.67 11.05
C PRO A 200 -7.94 20.02 11.71
N GLU A 201 -7.94 19.94 13.04
CA GLU A 201 -6.92 19.21 13.83
C GLU A 201 -7.13 17.68 13.81
N LYS A 202 -7.59 17.18 12.66
CA LYS A 202 -7.87 15.78 12.37
C LYS A 202 -7.30 15.44 11.01
N ALA A 203 -6.84 14.21 10.85
CA ALA A 203 -6.34 13.72 9.57
C ALA A 203 -6.96 12.37 9.23
N VAL A 204 -7.23 12.13 7.96
CA VAL A 204 -7.64 10.81 7.46
C VAL A 204 -6.53 10.28 6.57
N ARG A 205 -6.22 8.99 6.74
CA ARG A 205 -5.24 8.28 5.93
C ARG A 205 -5.90 7.12 5.21
N PHE A 206 -5.88 7.17 3.88
CA PHE A 206 -6.22 6.04 3.03
C PHE A 206 -4.95 5.33 2.55
N SER A 207 -4.88 4.01 2.76
CA SER A 207 -3.71 3.17 2.47
C SER A 207 -4.13 1.84 1.86
N PHE A 208 -3.15 1.13 1.30
CA PHE A 208 -3.34 -0.23 0.83
C PHE A 208 -2.13 -1.13 1.15
N THR A 209 -2.37 -2.43 1.17
CA THR A 209 -1.36 -3.47 1.32
C THR A 209 -1.56 -4.53 0.25
N VAL A 210 -0.48 -4.93 -0.42
CA VAL A 210 -0.48 -6.12 -1.28
C VAL A 210 -0.45 -7.34 -0.36
N MET A 211 -1.58 -8.03 -0.23
CA MET A 211 -1.71 -9.18 0.67
C MET A 211 -1.12 -10.44 0.06
N SER A 212 -1.39 -10.65 -1.23
CA SER A 212 -0.84 -11.78 -1.96
C SER A 212 -0.82 -11.51 -3.47
N VAL A 213 0.09 -12.21 -4.13
CA VAL A 213 0.09 -12.38 -5.58
C VAL A 213 -0.03 -13.87 -5.85
N SER A 214 -1.02 -14.26 -6.64
CA SER A 214 -1.23 -15.62 -7.08
C SER A 214 -1.21 -15.71 -8.59
N LEU A 215 -0.96 -16.91 -9.10
CA LEU A 215 -0.96 -17.25 -10.51
C LEU A 215 -1.97 -18.38 -10.72
N ARG A 216 -2.86 -18.21 -11.70
CA ARG A 216 -3.69 -19.31 -12.19
C ARG A 216 -2.95 -20.04 -13.29
N VAL A 217 -2.59 -21.29 -13.03
CA VAL A 217 -1.96 -22.17 -14.02
C VAL A 217 -3.06 -23.00 -14.66
N ALA A 218 -3.21 -22.91 -15.98
CA ALA A 218 -4.10 -23.80 -16.72
C ALA A 218 -3.27 -25.01 -17.16
N ASP A 219 -3.62 -26.20 -16.68
CA ASP A 219 -3.06 -27.46 -17.22
C ASP A 219 -3.68 -27.76 -18.59
N ASP A 220 -2.88 -28.34 -19.49
CA ASP A 220 -3.29 -28.80 -20.82
C ASP A 220 -4.38 -29.88 -20.71
N GLY A 221 -5.64 -29.48 -20.58
CA GLY A 221 -6.80 -30.37 -20.55
C GLY A 221 -7.90 -30.03 -19.53
N GLU A 222 -7.68 -29.07 -18.62
CA GLU A 222 -8.70 -28.68 -17.64
C GLU A 222 -9.55 -27.48 -18.13
N GLU A 223 -10.87 -27.56 -17.92
CA GLU A 223 -11.76 -26.43 -18.17
C GLU A 223 -11.35 -25.25 -17.28
N ALA A 224 -11.36 -24.03 -17.82
CA ALA A 224 -10.89 -22.78 -17.17
C ALA A 224 -11.54 -22.45 -15.80
N GLY A 225 -12.52 -23.23 -15.35
CA GLY A 225 -13.17 -23.13 -14.04
C GLY A 225 -12.47 -23.90 -12.90
N ASN A 226 -11.51 -24.79 -13.18
CA ASN A 226 -10.85 -25.65 -12.18
C ASN A 226 -9.34 -25.42 -11.99
N ALA A 227 -8.76 -24.44 -12.69
CA ALA A 227 -7.34 -24.10 -12.59
C ALA A 227 -6.91 -23.83 -11.13
N GLU A 228 -5.92 -24.55 -10.63
CA GLU A 228 -5.36 -24.32 -9.29
C GLU A 228 -4.70 -22.93 -9.20
N GLU A 229 -5.05 -22.19 -8.14
CA GLU A 229 -4.50 -20.87 -7.86
C GLU A 229 -3.27 -21.01 -6.96
N VAL A 230 -2.08 -20.87 -7.54
CA VAL A 230 -0.80 -21.00 -6.82
C VAL A 230 -0.39 -19.63 -6.28
N ILE A 231 -0.13 -19.54 -4.98
CA ILE A 231 0.34 -18.30 -4.34
C ILE A 231 1.85 -18.17 -4.58
N VAL A 232 2.26 -17.09 -5.25
CA VAL A 232 3.68 -16.77 -5.50
C VAL A 232 4.24 -15.79 -4.48
N PHE A 233 3.40 -14.92 -3.92
CA PHE A 233 3.76 -14.02 -2.83
C PHE A 233 2.64 -13.96 -1.82
N GLN A 234 2.98 -13.97 -0.54
CA GLN A 234 2.06 -13.78 0.57
C GLN A 234 2.74 -12.86 1.59
N GLU A 235 2.08 -11.76 1.95
CA GLU A 235 2.59 -10.82 2.95
C GLU A 235 2.70 -11.54 4.31
N PRO A 236 3.92 -11.70 4.87
CA PRO A 236 4.13 -12.47 6.09
C PRO A 236 3.59 -11.76 7.34
N LYS A 237 3.52 -10.43 7.32
CA LYS A 237 3.05 -9.61 8.45
C LYS A 237 2.02 -8.58 7.96
N PRO A 238 0.78 -9.01 7.67
CA PRO A 238 -0.23 -8.17 7.02
C PRO A 238 -0.68 -6.94 7.82
N ASN A 239 -0.41 -6.92 9.12
CA ASN A 239 -0.72 -5.80 10.01
C ASN A 239 0.53 -5.00 10.43
N SER A 240 1.67 -5.23 9.75
CA SER A 240 2.89 -4.44 9.93
C SER A 240 2.73 -3.05 9.32
N GLU A 241 3.26 -2.04 9.98
CA GLU A 241 3.36 -0.68 9.44
C GLU A 241 4.26 -0.62 8.20
N LEU A 242 5.17 -1.59 8.04
CA LEU A 242 6.12 -1.66 6.92
C LEU A 242 5.44 -1.99 5.59
N SER A 243 4.34 -2.75 5.60
CA SER A 243 3.62 -3.18 4.39
C SER A 243 2.37 -2.34 4.11
N CYS A 244 2.02 -1.40 5.00
CA CYS A 244 0.90 -0.47 4.83
C CYS A 244 1.34 0.76 4.01
N LYS A 245 1.10 0.71 2.68
CA LYS A 245 1.54 1.77 1.75
C LYS A 245 0.51 2.90 1.72
N PRO A 246 0.88 4.15 2.08
CA PRO A 246 -0.04 5.29 2.08
C PRO A 246 -0.37 5.72 0.64
N LEU A 247 -1.65 5.97 0.37
CA LEU A 247 -2.13 6.40 -0.95
C LEU A 247 -2.65 7.83 -0.94
N CYS A 248 -3.44 8.20 0.07
CA CYS A 248 -4.03 9.54 0.21
C CYS A 248 -3.94 10.00 1.68
N LEU A 249 -3.40 11.19 1.89
CA LEU A 249 -3.30 11.85 3.19
C LEU A 249 -4.07 13.16 3.13
N MET A 250 -5.00 13.37 4.06
CA MET A 250 -5.85 14.57 4.08
C MET A 250 -6.09 15.07 5.50
N PHE A 251 -6.18 16.38 5.67
CA PHE A 251 -6.66 17.00 6.91
C PHE A 251 -8.16 17.18 6.84
N VAL A 252 -8.91 16.22 7.37
CA VAL A 252 -10.37 16.14 7.30
C VAL A 252 -10.85 15.47 8.59
N ASP A 253 -12.01 15.91 9.09
CA ASP A 253 -12.74 15.11 10.07
C ASP A 253 -13.44 13.98 9.32
N GLU A 254 -13.23 12.73 9.71
CA GLU A 254 -13.93 11.57 9.11
C GLU A 254 -15.46 11.68 9.14
N SER A 255 -16.01 12.56 9.99
CA SER A 255 -17.44 12.82 10.08
C SER A 255 -17.92 13.91 9.09
N ASP A 256 -16.99 14.62 8.42
CA ASP A 256 -17.27 15.54 7.31
C ASP A 256 -17.35 14.75 6.00
N HIS A 257 -18.55 14.23 5.74
CA HIS A 257 -18.84 13.40 4.58
C HIS A 257 -18.66 14.14 3.25
N GLU A 258 -18.89 15.45 3.19
CA GLU A 258 -18.78 16.23 1.96
C GLU A 258 -17.32 16.30 1.51
N THR A 259 -16.43 16.69 2.42
CA THR A 259 -15.00 16.79 2.11
C THR A 259 -14.39 15.40 1.89
N LEU A 260 -14.79 14.39 2.69
CA LEU A 260 -14.28 13.03 2.58
C LEU A 260 -14.63 12.41 1.21
N THR A 261 -15.89 12.53 0.79
CA THR A 261 -16.35 12.02 -0.51
C THR A 261 -15.73 12.77 -1.68
N ALA A 262 -15.53 14.08 -1.58
CA ALA A 262 -14.87 14.87 -2.62
C ALA A 262 -13.41 14.42 -2.84
N ILE A 263 -12.67 14.12 -1.76
CA ILE A 263 -11.27 13.68 -1.86
C ILE A 263 -11.15 12.21 -2.25
N LEU A 264 -11.98 11.32 -1.69
CA LEU A 264 -11.91 9.87 -1.97
C LEU A 264 -12.69 9.44 -3.20
N GLY A 265 -13.57 10.28 -3.75
CA GLY A 265 -14.32 10.01 -4.98
C GLY A 265 -13.42 9.63 -6.16
N PRO A 266 -12.36 10.40 -6.48
CA PRO A 266 -11.38 10.02 -7.50
C PRO A 266 -10.70 8.66 -7.23
N VAL A 267 -10.38 8.35 -5.96
CA VAL A 267 -9.78 7.06 -5.58
C VAL A 267 -10.75 5.90 -5.81
N SER A 268 -12.02 6.07 -5.43
CA SER A 268 -13.09 5.09 -5.67
C SER A 268 -13.35 4.87 -7.17
N ALA A 269 -13.31 5.93 -7.97
CA ALA A 269 -13.45 5.86 -9.43
C ALA A 269 -12.27 5.12 -10.10
N GLU A 270 -11.03 5.47 -9.72
CA GLU A 270 -9.81 4.78 -10.19
C GLU A 270 -9.86 3.28 -9.83
N ARG A 271 -10.17 2.95 -8.57
CA ARG A 271 -10.37 1.58 -8.09
C ARG A 271 -11.40 0.80 -8.91
N SER A 272 -12.54 1.42 -9.19
CA SER A 272 -13.63 0.80 -9.96
C SER A 272 -13.24 0.55 -11.42
N ALA A 273 -12.47 1.45 -12.03
CA ALA A 273 -11.91 1.26 -13.36
C ALA A 273 -10.90 0.10 -13.38
N ILE A 274 -10.01 0.03 -12.38
CA ILE A 274 -8.98 -1.01 -12.26
C ILE A 274 -9.60 -2.41 -12.15
N LYS A 275 -10.70 -2.57 -11.39
CA LYS A 275 -11.42 -3.85 -11.25
C LYS A 275 -11.87 -4.46 -12.59
N ARG A 276 -12.02 -3.65 -13.63
CA ARG A 276 -12.52 -4.06 -14.96
C ARG A 276 -11.42 -4.19 -16.01
N SER A 277 -10.16 -4.10 -15.59
CA SER A 277 -9.00 -4.12 -16.48
C SER A 277 -7.88 -5.02 -15.93
N ARG A 278 -6.83 -5.19 -16.74
CA ARG A 278 -5.62 -5.91 -16.40
C ARG A 278 -4.42 -5.00 -16.64
N LEU A 279 -3.51 -4.95 -15.66
CA LEU A 279 -2.26 -4.20 -15.75
C LEU A 279 -1.22 -5.04 -16.49
N ILE A 280 -0.55 -4.42 -17.45
CA ILE A 280 0.61 -4.95 -18.15
C ILE A 280 1.84 -4.26 -17.55
N LEU A 281 2.68 -5.03 -16.87
CA LEU A 281 3.87 -4.54 -16.18
C LEU A 281 5.05 -5.49 -16.41
N SER A 282 6.23 -4.93 -16.67
CA SER A 282 7.45 -5.75 -16.79
C SER A 282 7.87 -6.24 -15.41
N ILE A 283 8.03 -7.55 -15.19
CA ILE A 283 8.53 -8.18 -13.95
C ILE A 283 9.45 -9.33 -14.34
N GLY A 284 10.71 -9.29 -13.87
CA GLY A 284 11.75 -10.23 -14.27
C GLY A 284 12.15 -10.07 -15.74
N GLY A 285 12.02 -8.86 -16.30
CA GLY A 285 12.28 -8.57 -17.72
C GLY A 285 11.19 -9.01 -18.70
N LEU A 286 10.13 -9.68 -18.24
CA LEU A 286 8.99 -10.11 -19.06
C LEU A 286 7.76 -9.26 -18.80
N SER A 287 6.95 -9.03 -19.83
CA SER A 287 5.65 -8.37 -19.69
C SER A 287 4.63 -9.34 -19.09
N ARG A 288 4.05 -9.00 -17.94
CA ARG A 288 3.09 -9.84 -17.22
C ARG A 288 1.76 -9.12 -17.00
N LEU A 289 0.66 -9.88 -17.06
CA LEU A 289 -0.71 -9.39 -16.91
C LEU A 289 -1.25 -9.67 -15.51
N PHE A 290 -1.61 -8.59 -14.79
CA PHE A 290 -2.14 -8.63 -13.43
C PHE A 290 -3.60 -8.19 -13.37
N SER A 291 -4.42 -8.99 -12.71
CA SER A 291 -5.77 -8.62 -12.28
C SER A 291 -5.76 -8.24 -10.79
N PHE A 292 -6.66 -7.36 -10.35
CA PHE A 292 -6.70 -6.89 -8.97
C PHE A 292 -8.01 -7.24 -8.28
N ARG A 293 -7.91 -7.78 -7.07
CA ARG A 293 -9.03 -8.02 -6.16
C ARG A 293 -8.87 -7.15 -4.93
N PHE A 294 -9.68 -6.09 -4.84
CA PHE A 294 -9.69 -5.19 -3.70
C PHE A 294 -10.60 -5.73 -2.59
N ARG A 295 -10.09 -5.73 -1.36
CA ARG A 295 -10.83 -6.06 -0.13
C ARG A 295 -10.70 -4.90 0.85
N GLY A 296 -11.76 -4.12 0.97
CA GLY A 296 -11.82 -3.05 1.96
C GLY A 296 -12.14 -3.60 3.34
N SER A 297 -11.12 -4.08 4.06
CA SER A 297 -11.30 -4.72 5.38
C SER A 297 -10.61 -4.00 6.54
N GLY A 298 -9.79 -2.98 6.28
CA GLY A 298 -9.12 -2.19 7.32
C GLY A 298 -9.85 -0.89 7.63
N TYR A 299 -11.14 -1.01 7.95
CA TYR A 299 -12.02 0.10 8.32
C TYR A 299 -12.62 -0.23 9.68
N ASP A 300 -12.66 0.74 10.58
CA ASP A 300 -13.40 0.58 11.84
C ASP A 300 -14.92 0.62 11.58
N GLU A 301 -15.74 0.24 12.56
CA GLU A 301 -17.19 0.19 12.38
C GLU A 301 -17.77 1.56 11.99
N LYS A 302 -17.21 2.64 12.56
CA LYS A 302 -17.67 4.00 12.32
C LYS A 302 -17.48 4.39 10.85
N MET A 303 -16.28 4.18 10.31
CA MET A 303 -15.96 4.46 8.93
C MET A 303 -16.75 3.58 7.97
N VAL A 304 -16.93 2.28 8.28
CA VAL A 304 -17.77 1.37 7.47
C VAL A 304 -19.20 1.92 7.36
N ARG A 305 -19.79 2.34 8.48
CA ARG A 305 -21.15 2.90 8.49
C ARG A 305 -21.25 4.15 7.64
N ASP A 306 -20.30 5.06 7.75
CA ASP A 306 -20.29 6.31 6.98
C ASP A 306 -20.19 6.07 5.47
N VAL A 307 -19.22 5.26 5.02
CA VAL A 307 -18.96 5.05 3.59
C VAL A 307 -19.98 4.14 2.89
N GLU A 308 -20.66 3.29 3.65
CA GLU A 308 -21.77 2.42 3.18
C GLU A 308 -23.16 3.03 3.46
N GLY A 309 -23.25 4.30 3.87
CA GLY A 309 -24.52 5.02 4.00
C GLY A 309 -25.46 4.49 5.08
N MET A 310 -24.91 3.81 6.09
CA MET A 310 -25.62 3.29 7.23
C MET A 310 -25.78 4.35 8.32
N GLU A 311 -26.82 4.25 9.13
CA GLU A 311 -26.89 5.03 10.36
C GLU A 311 -25.71 4.76 11.31
N ALA A 312 -25.32 5.78 12.07
CA ALA A 312 -24.22 5.73 13.03
C ALA A 312 -24.40 4.64 14.11
N SER A 313 -23.33 4.32 14.84
CA SER A 313 -23.26 3.18 15.79
C SER A 313 -24.31 3.20 16.91
N GLY A 314 -24.93 4.35 17.20
CA GLY A 314 -26.04 4.47 18.14
C GLY A 314 -27.39 3.94 17.64
N SER A 315 -27.49 3.55 16.37
CA SER A 315 -28.72 3.10 15.71
C SER A 315 -29.34 1.85 16.35
N THR A 316 -30.66 1.69 16.16
CA THR A 316 -31.38 0.43 16.41
C THR A 316 -30.83 -0.71 15.55
N TYR A 317 -30.27 -0.43 14.36
CA TYR A 317 -29.62 -1.42 13.49
C TYR A 317 -28.15 -1.57 13.86
N VAL A 318 -27.85 -2.60 14.65
CA VAL A 318 -26.57 -2.74 15.34
C VAL A 318 -25.49 -3.40 14.49
N CYS A 319 -25.85 -4.13 13.43
CA CYS A 319 -24.89 -4.87 12.63
C CYS A 319 -24.63 -4.22 11.27
N THR A 320 -23.37 -4.17 10.86
CA THR A 320 -22.98 -3.77 9.49
C THR A 320 -23.10 -4.93 8.49
N LEU A 321 -23.30 -6.16 8.97
CA LEU A 321 -23.31 -7.39 8.16
C LEU A 321 -24.72 -7.98 7.97
N CYS A 322 -25.65 -7.70 8.89
CA CYS A 322 -27.02 -8.21 8.85
C CYS A 322 -28.04 -7.13 9.26
N ASP A 323 -29.33 -7.45 9.15
CA ASP A 323 -30.42 -6.49 9.37
C ASP A 323 -31.02 -6.52 10.77
N SER A 324 -30.41 -7.29 11.68
CA SER A 324 -30.90 -7.48 13.04
C SER A 324 -30.93 -6.15 13.81
N THR A 325 -32.05 -5.88 14.45
CA THR A 325 -32.19 -4.78 15.40
C THR A 325 -31.55 -5.12 16.73
N ARG A 326 -31.28 -4.11 17.56
CA ARG A 326 -30.76 -4.28 18.93
C ARG A 326 -31.62 -5.23 19.77
N ALA A 327 -32.94 -5.14 19.63
CA ALA A 327 -33.88 -5.99 20.38
C ALA A 327 -33.85 -7.45 19.89
N GLU A 328 -33.81 -7.66 18.57
CA GLU A 328 -33.72 -9.00 17.97
C GLU A 328 -32.38 -9.68 18.30
N ALA A 329 -31.27 -8.96 18.15
CA ALA A 329 -29.93 -9.47 18.47
C ALA A 329 -29.77 -9.78 19.97
N ALA A 330 -30.45 -9.04 20.85
CA ALA A 330 -30.47 -9.34 22.28
C ALA A 330 -31.26 -10.62 22.62
N HIS A 331 -32.27 -10.96 21.82
CA HIS A 331 -33.04 -12.19 22.01
C HIS A 331 -32.39 -13.42 21.35
N ASN A 332 -31.92 -13.27 20.11
CA ASN A 332 -31.20 -14.28 19.36
C ASN A 332 -29.77 -13.79 19.15
N MET A 333 -28.82 -14.27 19.96
CA MET A 333 -27.44 -13.77 19.92
C MET A 333 -26.56 -14.41 18.84
N VAL A 334 -26.87 -15.63 18.40
CA VAL A 334 -25.91 -16.48 17.65
C VAL A 334 -26.38 -16.89 16.25
N LEU A 335 -27.70 -16.96 16.01
CA LEU A 335 -28.22 -17.45 14.73
C LEU A 335 -28.54 -16.27 13.80
N HIS A 336 -27.51 -15.80 13.11
CA HIS A 336 -27.62 -14.77 12.07
C HIS A 336 -26.85 -15.18 10.81
N SER A 337 -27.19 -14.54 9.68
CA SER A 337 -26.49 -14.67 8.41
C SER A 337 -26.02 -13.31 7.92
N VAL A 338 -24.89 -13.26 7.21
CA VAL A 338 -24.45 -12.06 6.50
C VAL A 338 -25.40 -11.83 5.33
N THR A 339 -26.10 -10.70 5.32
CA THR A 339 -27.04 -10.30 4.26
C THR A 339 -26.56 -9.06 3.53
N ARG A 340 -26.04 -8.07 4.27
CA ARG A 340 -25.64 -6.78 3.72
C ARG A 340 -24.46 -6.90 2.79
N ASN A 341 -24.53 -6.16 1.69
CA ASN A 341 -23.44 -5.95 0.75
C ASN A 341 -23.62 -4.59 0.05
N HIS A 342 -22.54 -4.11 -0.59
CA HIS A 342 -22.53 -2.78 -1.21
C HIS A 342 -23.61 -2.56 -2.25
N GLN A 343 -23.89 -3.56 -3.11
CA GLN A 343 -24.90 -3.46 -4.16
C GLN A 343 -26.31 -3.35 -3.56
N GLU A 344 -26.61 -4.15 -2.56
CA GLU A 344 -27.88 -4.09 -1.84
C GLU A 344 -28.06 -2.74 -1.11
N ASN A 345 -27.00 -2.19 -0.51
CA ASN A 345 -27.06 -0.87 0.14
C ASN A 345 -27.39 0.23 -0.87
N LEU A 346 -26.83 0.19 -2.08
CA LEU A 346 -27.17 1.13 -3.16
C LEU A 346 -28.66 1.05 -3.54
N GLU A 347 -29.20 -0.16 -3.67
CA GLU A 347 -30.62 -0.39 -3.98
C GLU A 347 -31.56 0.07 -2.85
N ARG A 348 -31.17 -0.18 -1.60
CA ARG A 348 -31.87 0.31 -0.41
C ARG A 348 -31.87 1.83 -0.36
N TYR A 349 -30.76 2.48 -0.69
CA TYR A 349 -30.70 3.93 -0.78
C TYR A 349 -31.61 4.50 -1.88
N GLU A 350 -31.66 3.89 -3.07
CA GLU A 350 -32.59 4.35 -4.11
C GLU A 350 -34.05 4.18 -3.67
N THR A 351 -34.37 3.11 -2.92
CA THR A 351 -35.69 2.94 -2.29
C THR A 351 -35.98 4.04 -1.27
N TRP A 352 -35.02 4.35 -0.39
CA TRP A 352 -35.10 5.44 0.59
C TRP A 352 -35.38 6.80 -0.08
N ARG A 353 -34.60 7.14 -1.10
CA ARG A 353 -34.70 8.45 -1.77
C ARG A 353 -35.96 8.60 -2.61
N THR A 354 -36.43 7.52 -3.25
CA THR A 354 -37.59 7.58 -4.16
C THR A 354 -38.92 7.33 -3.45
N ASN A 355 -38.91 6.68 -2.29
CA ASN A 355 -40.09 6.25 -1.52
C ASN A 355 -41.23 5.73 -2.42
N PRO A 356 -40.99 4.63 -3.17
CA PRO A 356 -41.92 4.16 -4.20
C PRO A 356 -43.26 3.67 -3.61
N PHE A 357 -43.29 3.37 -2.31
CA PHE A 357 -44.47 2.89 -1.60
C PHE A 357 -45.22 4.00 -0.83
N SER A 358 -44.74 5.25 -0.89
CA SER A 358 -45.32 6.38 -0.15
C SER A 358 -45.48 6.11 1.36
N GLU A 359 -44.51 5.40 1.93
CA GLU A 359 -44.47 5.04 3.34
C GLU A 359 -44.15 6.25 4.21
N SER A 360 -44.58 6.19 5.48
CA SER A 360 -44.11 7.14 6.49
C SER A 360 -42.59 6.98 6.73
N ALA A 361 -41.97 7.97 7.37
CA ALA A 361 -40.53 7.93 7.62
C ALA A 361 -40.10 6.70 8.45
N GLU A 362 -40.91 6.27 9.41
CA GLU A 362 -40.62 5.10 10.27
C GLU A 362 -40.74 3.79 9.49
N GLU A 363 -41.80 3.63 8.71
CA GLU A 363 -42.02 2.45 7.86
C GLU A 363 -40.95 2.33 6.78
N LEU A 364 -40.60 3.46 6.13
CA LEU A 364 -39.55 3.48 5.10
C LEU A 364 -38.18 3.15 5.69
N ARG A 365 -37.85 3.72 6.87
CA ARG A 365 -36.61 3.40 7.60
C ARG A 365 -36.55 1.92 7.98
N ASP A 366 -37.68 1.32 8.36
CA ASP A 366 -37.76 -0.12 8.58
C ASP A 366 -37.52 -0.92 7.31
N ARG A 367 -38.16 -0.55 6.19
CA ARG A 367 -37.99 -1.21 4.89
C ARG A 367 -36.53 -1.25 4.43
N VAL A 368 -35.83 -0.12 4.54
CA VAL A 368 -34.43 -0.01 4.09
C VAL A 368 -33.41 -0.39 5.16
N LYS A 369 -33.89 -0.81 6.34
CA LYS A 369 -33.07 -1.26 7.47
C LYS A 369 -31.99 -0.25 7.89
N GLY A 370 -32.35 1.04 7.91
CA GLY A 370 -31.46 2.12 8.35
C GLY A 370 -30.36 2.51 7.35
N ILE A 371 -30.53 2.21 6.05
CA ILE A 371 -29.74 2.84 4.97
C ILE A 371 -30.42 4.14 4.57
N SER A 372 -29.79 5.27 4.89
CA SER A 372 -30.37 6.61 4.69
C SER A 372 -29.45 7.57 3.91
N ALA A 373 -28.23 7.14 3.60
CA ALA A 373 -27.28 7.87 2.76
C ALA A 373 -26.81 6.99 1.60
N LYS A 374 -26.26 7.60 0.55
CA LYS A 374 -25.79 6.85 -0.61
C LYS A 374 -24.40 6.26 -0.32
N PRO A 375 -24.21 4.93 -0.39
CA PRO A 375 -22.87 4.33 -0.37
C PRO A 375 -22.01 4.88 -1.51
N PHE A 376 -20.72 5.13 -1.25
CA PHE A 376 -19.79 5.62 -2.28
C PHE A 376 -18.49 4.82 -2.41
N LEU A 377 -18.15 4.03 -1.38
CA LEU A 377 -16.97 3.19 -1.35
C LEU A 377 -17.35 1.79 -0.85
N GLU A 378 -17.11 0.79 -1.71
CA GLU A 378 -17.41 -0.62 -1.42
C GLU A 378 -16.43 -1.21 -0.40
N THR A 379 -16.98 -1.67 0.73
CA THR A 379 -16.27 -2.39 1.79
C THR A 379 -16.49 -3.90 1.67
N HIS A 380 -15.59 -4.69 2.26
CA HIS A 380 -15.79 -6.12 2.37
C HIS A 380 -16.63 -6.43 3.62
N PRO A 381 -17.71 -7.23 3.54
CA PRO A 381 -18.48 -7.63 4.72
C PRO A 381 -17.65 -8.48 5.68
N THR A 382 -16.99 -7.82 6.64
CA THR A 382 -16.10 -8.42 7.65
C THR A 382 -16.12 -7.60 8.93
N LEU A 383 -15.48 -8.11 9.98
CA LEU A 383 -15.25 -7.37 11.23
C LEU A 383 -13.78 -6.99 11.33
N ASP A 384 -13.52 -5.81 11.88
CA ASP A 384 -12.17 -5.44 12.31
C ASP A 384 -11.84 -6.12 13.64
N ALA A 385 -10.77 -6.91 13.65
CA ALA A 385 -10.34 -7.65 14.81
C ALA A 385 -9.88 -6.73 15.95
N LEU A 386 -9.19 -5.62 15.63
CA LEU A 386 -8.62 -4.75 16.65
C LEU A 386 -9.71 -4.06 17.47
N HIS A 387 -10.66 -3.39 16.81
CA HIS A 387 -11.76 -2.73 17.50
C HIS A 387 -12.73 -3.72 18.15
N CYS A 388 -12.87 -4.94 17.61
CA CYS A 388 -13.61 -6.02 18.27
C CYS A 388 -12.97 -6.39 19.62
N ASP A 389 -11.65 -6.59 19.65
CA ASP A 389 -10.92 -6.90 20.89
C ASP A 389 -11.03 -5.77 21.91
N ILE A 390 -10.85 -4.51 21.47
CA ILE A 390 -10.97 -3.32 22.33
C ILE A 390 -12.39 -3.15 22.86
N GLY A 391 -13.42 -3.36 22.03
CA GLY A 391 -14.81 -3.19 22.43
C GLY A 391 -15.32 -4.27 23.37
N ASN A 392 -14.74 -5.49 23.30
CA ASN A 392 -15.09 -6.60 24.18
C ASN A 392 -14.39 -6.52 25.56
N ALA A 393 -13.16 -5.99 25.60
CA ALA A 393 -12.38 -5.81 26.82
C ALA A 393 -12.93 -4.69 27.71
#